data_AF-A0A7X4B6F2-F1
#
_entry.id   AF-A0A7X4B6F2-F1
#
_cell.length_a   1.000
_cell.length_b   1.000
_cell.length_c   1.000
_cell.angle_alpha   90.00
_cell.angle_beta   90.00
_cell.angle_gamma   90.00
#
_symmetry.space_group_name_H-M   'P 1'
#
loop_
_entity.id
_entity.type
_entity.pdbx_description
1 polymer ?
#
loop_
_entity_poly.entity_id
_entity_poly.type
_entity_poly.pdbx_seq_one_letter_code
_entity_poly.pdbx_strand_id
1 'polypeptide(L)'
;MKKYAFLLCFTLLALSIFQIEALSVDQTTETKRRYPYPQESSAATDTAASEENYPLFRTHRKQYYPELSTRKATILSATMPGLGQAYADNYLKATLFLASEIGVFSYASYHIARSLHYRNHNKFNTGFYDERAGGFLTDDQVKARSVDHAIQGSLFVVVGIGVHVWNIMDASKTAEAYNNRRISVQMQQTNSGSRALVFNLIF
;
A
#
# COMPACT_ATOMS: atom_id res chain seq x y z
N MET A 1 1.52 33.06 8.02
CA MET A 1 0.38 32.10 7.94
C MET A 1 0.68 30.87 7.08
N LYS A 2 1.35 30.98 5.92
CA LYS A 2 1.65 29.83 5.03
C LYS A 2 2.51 28.71 5.65
N LYS A 3 3.40 29.02 6.61
CA LYS A 3 4.30 28.02 7.24
C LYS A 3 3.56 26.95 8.03
N TYR A 4 2.45 27.30 8.66
CA TYR A 4 1.63 26.36 9.43
C TYR A 4 0.61 25.62 8.58
N ALA A 5 0.30 26.11 7.38
CA ALA A 5 -0.62 25.43 6.46
C ALA A 5 -0.03 24.09 5.99
N PHE A 6 1.28 24.03 5.76
CA PHE A 6 1.96 22.79 5.38
C PHE A 6 1.94 21.76 6.52
N LEU A 7 2.20 22.22 7.74
CA LEU A 7 2.21 21.38 8.94
C LEU A 7 0.80 20.85 9.25
N LEU A 8 -0.23 21.70 9.10
CA LEU A 8 -1.63 21.34 9.27
C LEU A 8 -2.12 20.36 8.18
N CYS A 9 -1.66 20.54 6.94
CA CYS A 9 -1.94 19.60 5.86
C CYS A 9 -1.27 18.23 6.10
N PHE A 10 -0.04 18.24 6.62
CA PHE A 10 0.68 17.01 6.99
C PHE A 10 0.02 16.28 8.16
N THR A 11 -0.48 17.00 9.18
CA THR A 11 -1.24 16.38 10.28
C THR A 11 -2.59 15.83 9.82
N LEU A 12 -3.28 16.52 8.90
CA LEU A 12 -4.53 16.01 8.33
C LEU A 12 -4.30 14.77 7.45
N LEU A 13 -3.19 14.73 6.72
CA LEU A 13 -2.79 13.57 5.92
C LEU A 13 -2.34 12.39 6.79
N ALA A 14 -1.67 12.65 7.92
CA ALA A 14 -1.33 11.61 8.90
C ALA A 14 -2.60 11.05 9.58
N LEU A 15 -3.56 11.92 9.93
CA LEU A 15 -4.85 11.50 10.50
C LEU A 15 -5.70 10.69 9.52
N SER A 16 -5.67 11.01 8.23
CA SER A 16 -6.38 10.21 7.22
C SER A 16 -5.75 8.83 7.02
N ILE A 17 -4.41 8.69 7.11
CA ILE A 17 -3.74 7.39 7.06
C ILE A 17 -4.13 6.51 8.25
N PHE A 18 -4.24 7.08 9.46
CA PHE A 18 -4.72 6.34 10.65
C PHE A 18 -6.19 5.90 10.52
N GLN A 19 -7.04 6.71 9.88
CA GLN A 19 -8.42 6.31 9.58
C GLN A 19 -8.50 5.17 8.55
N ILE A 20 -7.57 5.11 7.60
CA ILE A 20 -7.51 4.02 6.61
C ILE A 20 -7.16 2.69 7.30
N GLU A 21 -6.29 2.68 8.33
CA GLU A 21 -6.07 1.47 9.14
C GLU A 21 -7.35 1.04 9.86
N ALA A 22 -8.10 1.97 10.46
CA ALA A 22 -9.38 1.68 11.10
C ALA A 22 -10.47 1.21 10.11
N LEU A 23 -10.49 1.73 8.88
CA LEU A 23 -11.40 1.32 7.79
C LEU A 23 -10.96 0.00 7.11
N SER A 24 -9.67 -0.33 7.13
CA SER A 24 -9.15 -1.59 6.60
C SER A 24 -9.49 -2.80 7.50
N VAL A 25 -9.87 -2.55 8.75
CA VAL A 25 -10.39 -3.56 9.68
C VAL A 25 -11.85 -3.93 9.37
N ASP A 26 -12.62 -3.05 8.72
CA ASP A 26 -14.06 -3.28 8.42
C ASP A 26 -14.37 -3.69 6.96
N GLN A 27 -13.43 -3.58 6.02
CA GLN A 27 -13.67 -3.93 4.61
C GLN A 27 -13.40 -5.40 4.22
N THR A 28 -13.56 -6.35 5.14
CA THR A 28 -13.89 -7.74 4.76
C THR A 28 -15.41 -7.91 4.62
N THR A 29 -16.05 -7.06 3.80
CA THR A 29 -17.35 -7.41 3.23
C THR A 29 -17.10 -8.13 1.91
N GLU A 30 -17.50 -9.40 1.88
CA GLU A 30 -17.42 -10.33 0.76
C GLU A 30 -17.81 -9.69 -0.59
N THR A 31 -16.84 -9.34 -1.42
CA THR A 31 -17.10 -9.20 -2.86
C THR A 31 -17.01 -10.58 -3.49
N LYS A 32 -18.15 -11.27 -3.48
CA LYS A 32 -18.38 -12.57 -4.12
C LYS A 32 -18.18 -12.43 -5.64
N ARG A 33 -16.95 -12.62 -6.13
CA ARG A 33 -16.68 -12.77 -7.57
C ARG A 33 -17.28 -14.10 -8.03
N ARG A 34 -18.38 -14.04 -8.80
CA ARG A 34 -18.91 -15.19 -9.54
C ARG A 34 -17.93 -15.52 -10.66
N TYR A 35 -17.30 -16.70 -10.60
CA TYR A 35 -16.65 -17.30 -11.74
C TYR A 35 -17.72 -17.86 -12.69
N PRO A 36 -17.58 -17.73 -14.03
CA PRO A 36 -18.48 -18.38 -14.98
C PRO A 36 -18.29 -19.89 -14.89
N TYR A 37 -19.36 -20.61 -14.54
CA TYR A 37 -19.41 -22.07 -14.59
C TYR A 37 -19.46 -22.51 -16.06
N PRO A 38 -18.65 -23.49 -16.52
CA PRO A 38 -18.90 -24.14 -17.79
C PRO A 38 -20.22 -24.91 -17.69
N GLN A 39 -21.21 -24.58 -18.51
CA GLN A 39 -22.39 -25.41 -18.70
C GLN A 39 -21.99 -26.59 -19.58
N GLU A 40 -22.02 -27.80 -19.02
CA GLU A 40 -22.13 -29.02 -19.81
C GLU A 40 -23.49 -29.69 -19.54
N SER A 41 -24.01 -30.24 -20.63
CA SER A 41 -25.40 -30.51 -20.94
C SER A 41 -25.97 -31.79 -20.32
N SER A 42 -27.26 -31.71 -20.03
CA SER A 42 -28.26 -32.75 -19.73
C SER A 42 -28.06 -34.16 -20.30
N ALA A 43 -28.25 -35.19 -19.47
CA ALA A 43 -29.22 -36.28 -19.68
C ALA A 43 -29.36 -37.22 -18.47
N ALA A 44 -30.61 -37.63 -18.21
CA ALA A 44 -31.08 -38.86 -17.55
C ALA A 44 -31.28 -38.92 -16.00
N THR A 45 -32.55 -38.70 -15.62
CA THR A 45 -33.47 -39.60 -14.88
C THR A 45 -33.25 -39.94 -13.40
N ASP A 46 -34.25 -39.50 -12.60
CA ASP A 46 -34.83 -40.06 -11.36
C ASP A 46 -34.04 -41.10 -10.55
N THR A 47 -33.67 -40.72 -9.32
CA THR A 47 -34.12 -41.41 -8.10
C THR A 47 -33.82 -40.57 -6.87
N ALA A 48 -34.85 -40.37 -6.04
CA ALA A 48 -34.71 -39.84 -4.69
C ALA A 48 -33.88 -40.80 -3.82
N ALA A 49 -33.22 -40.24 -2.79
CA ALA A 49 -32.37 -40.89 -1.78
C ALA A 49 -30.87 -40.97 -2.09
N SER A 50 -30.18 -39.85 -1.89
CA SER A 50 -28.96 -39.87 -1.07
C SER A 50 -28.79 -38.50 -0.43
N GLU A 51 -28.55 -38.47 0.87
CA GLU A 51 -27.97 -37.29 1.50
C GLU A 51 -26.68 -36.98 0.73
N GLU A 52 -26.68 -35.89 -0.05
CA GLU A 52 -25.45 -35.33 -0.60
C GLU A 52 -24.61 -34.87 0.58
N ASN A 53 -23.82 -35.81 1.10
CA ASN A 53 -22.60 -35.54 1.82
C ASN A 53 -21.68 -34.81 0.83
N TYR A 54 -21.92 -33.52 0.64
CA TYR A 54 -20.93 -32.63 0.07
C TYR A 54 -19.71 -32.73 0.98
N PRO A 55 -18.55 -33.23 0.53
CA PRO A 55 -17.34 -32.98 1.27
C PRO A 55 -17.11 -31.46 1.17
N LEU A 56 -17.62 -30.71 2.16
CA LEU A 56 -17.25 -29.31 2.41
C LEU A 56 -15.73 -29.18 2.65
N PHE A 57 -15.04 -30.31 2.78
CA PHE A 57 -13.61 -30.45 2.94
C PHE A 57 -12.94 -30.72 1.59
N ARG A 58 -12.44 -29.67 0.96
CA ARG A 58 -11.42 -29.84 -0.10
C ARG A 58 -10.18 -30.45 0.54
N THR A 59 -9.94 -31.74 0.30
CA THR A 59 -8.76 -32.52 0.73
C THR A 59 -7.42 -31.96 0.24
N HIS A 60 -7.42 -30.90 -0.57
CA HIS A 60 -6.24 -30.24 -1.11
C HIS A 60 -6.10 -28.79 -0.60
N ARG A 61 -6.17 -28.59 0.72
CA ARG A 61 -6.00 -27.29 1.42
C ARG A 61 -4.75 -26.50 0.97
N LYS A 62 -3.62 -27.18 0.75
CA LYS A 62 -2.36 -26.53 0.30
C LYS A 62 -2.45 -25.98 -1.13
N GLN A 63 -3.36 -26.50 -1.94
CA GLN A 63 -3.51 -26.15 -3.35
C GLN A 63 -4.38 -24.89 -3.55
N TYR A 64 -5.30 -24.62 -2.62
CA TYR A 64 -6.20 -23.45 -2.72
C TYR A 64 -5.72 -22.23 -1.94
N TYR A 65 -4.99 -22.42 -0.83
CA TYR A 65 -4.42 -21.33 -0.02
C TYR A 65 -2.96 -21.63 0.35
N PRO A 66 -2.03 -21.43 -0.61
CA PRO A 66 -0.61 -21.65 -0.36
C PRO A 66 -0.13 -20.70 0.74
N GLU A 67 0.85 -21.15 1.50
CA GLU A 67 1.48 -20.32 2.51
C GLU A 67 2.39 -19.30 1.84
N LEU A 68 2.33 -18.06 2.28
CA LEU A 68 3.16 -17.00 1.73
C LEU A 68 4.47 -16.89 2.51
N SER A 69 5.58 -16.72 1.78
CA SER A 69 6.88 -16.50 2.42
C SER A 69 7.04 -15.03 2.80
N THR A 70 7.23 -14.76 4.09
CA THR A 70 7.55 -13.41 4.60
C THR A 70 8.82 -12.87 3.95
N ARG A 71 9.87 -13.69 3.84
CA ARG A 71 11.12 -13.33 3.15
C ARG A 71 10.88 -12.93 1.71
N LYS A 72 10.03 -13.67 0.97
CA LYS A 72 9.69 -13.32 -0.42
C LYS A 72 8.95 -11.99 -0.49
N ALA A 73 8.00 -11.74 0.42
CA ALA A 73 7.29 -10.47 0.50
C ALA A 73 8.24 -9.29 0.76
N THR A 74 9.18 -9.45 1.71
CA THR A 74 10.21 -8.44 2.02
C THR A 74 11.09 -8.14 0.80
N ILE A 75 11.62 -9.17 0.14
CA ILE A 75 12.47 -9.00 -1.05
C ILE A 75 11.70 -8.30 -2.17
N LEU A 76 10.45 -8.69 -2.41
CA LEU A 76 9.60 -8.04 -3.42
C LEU A 76 9.39 -6.56 -3.09
N SER A 77 9.02 -6.22 -1.86
CA SER A 77 8.86 -4.82 -1.45
C SER A 77 10.16 -4.01 -1.50
N ALA A 78 11.31 -4.64 -1.29
CA ALA A 78 12.62 -3.98 -1.43
C ALA A 78 12.98 -3.70 -2.90
N THR A 79 12.48 -4.51 -3.84
CA THR A 79 12.70 -4.25 -5.28
C THR A 79 11.82 -3.13 -5.79
N MET A 80 10.57 -3.07 -5.34
CA MET A 80 9.64 -2.02 -5.73
C MET A 80 8.55 -1.85 -4.67
N PRO A 81 8.16 -0.60 -4.35
CA PRO A 81 7.10 -0.32 -3.41
C PRO A 81 5.80 -1.06 -3.72
N GLY A 82 5.19 -1.60 -2.68
CA GLY A 82 3.90 -2.27 -2.76
C GLY A 82 3.92 -3.70 -3.32
N LEU A 83 5.01 -4.19 -3.92
CA LEU A 83 5.02 -5.55 -4.47
C LEU A 83 4.86 -6.64 -3.41
N GLY A 84 5.48 -6.48 -2.24
CA GLY A 84 5.31 -7.42 -1.13
C GLY A 84 3.87 -7.45 -0.59
N GLN A 85 3.18 -6.30 -0.64
CA GLN A 85 1.77 -6.18 -0.25
C GLN A 85 0.85 -6.84 -1.28
N ALA A 86 1.11 -6.62 -2.58
CA ALA A 86 0.39 -7.27 -3.67
C ALA A 86 0.58 -8.79 -3.65
N TYR A 87 1.79 -9.26 -3.30
CA TYR A 87 2.06 -10.69 -3.10
C TYR A 87 1.21 -11.30 -1.97
N ALA A 88 0.84 -10.50 -0.96
CA ALA A 88 -0.04 -10.90 0.14
C ALA A 88 -1.52 -10.54 -0.08
N ASP A 89 -1.92 -10.33 -1.35
CA ASP A 89 -3.27 -9.95 -1.78
C ASP A 89 -3.82 -8.65 -1.16
N ASN A 90 -2.93 -7.80 -0.63
CA ASN A 90 -3.30 -6.49 -0.11
C ASN A 90 -3.01 -5.37 -1.13
N TYR A 91 -3.85 -5.30 -2.16
CA TYR A 91 -3.70 -4.35 -3.27
C TYR A 91 -3.90 -2.89 -2.84
N LEU A 92 -4.69 -2.64 -1.80
CA LEU A 92 -4.90 -1.29 -1.27
C LEU A 92 -3.59 -0.75 -0.67
N LYS A 93 -2.97 -1.52 0.24
CA LYS A 93 -1.65 -1.17 0.78
C LYS A 93 -0.60 -1.07 -0.31
N ALA A 94 -0.61 -2.00 -1.27
CA ALA A 94 0.32 -1.97 -2.41
C ALA A 94 0.24 -0.64 -3.17
N THR A 95 -0.98 -0.21 -3.50
CA THR A 95 -1.24 1.03 -4.22
C THR A 95 -0.83 2.25 -3.40
N LEU A 96 -1.12 2.26 -2.09
CA LEU A 96 -0.76 3.37 -1.20
C LEU A 96 0.75 3.55 -1.06
N PHE A 97 1.52 2.47 -0.89
CA PHE A 97 2.97 2.55 -0.82
C PHE A 97 3.57 2.98 -2.17
N LEU A 98 3.07 2.43 -3.27
CA LEU A 98 3.52 2.81 -4.61
C LEU A 98 3.26 4.29 -4.91
N ALA A 99 2.03 4.75 -4.67
CA ALA A 99 1.64 6.13 -4.92
C ALA A 99 2.38 7.11 -4.00
N SER A 100 2.52 6.78 -2.72
CA SER A 100 3.23 7.64 -1.76
C SER A 100 4.72 7.77 -2.11
N GLU A 101 5.39 6.67 -2.47
CA GLU A 101 6.80 6.70 -2.83
C GLU A 101 7.04 7.47 -4.14
N ILE A 102 6.22 7.24 -5.17
CA ILE A 102 6.26 8.05 -6.42
C ILE A 102 6.04 9.53 -6.10
N GLY A 103 5.05 9.86 -5.27
CA GLY A 103 4.74 11.24 -4.91
C GLY A 103 5.90 11.94 -4.18
N VAL A 104 6.47 11.27 -3.17
CA VAL A 104 7.58 11.80 -2.37
C VAL A 104 8.83 12.01 -3.23
N PHE A 105 9.23 11.01 -4.03
CA PHE A 105 10.41 11.16 -4.89
C PHE A 105 10.19 12.14 -6.04
N SER A 106 8.99 12.25 -6.58
CA SER A 106 8.67 13.27 -7.60
C SER A 106 8.81 14.68 -7.01
N TYR A 107 8.30 14.89 -5.79
CA TYR A 107 8.43 16.16 -5.11
C TYR A 107 9.88 16.47 -4.75
N ALA A 108 10.63 15.50 -4.22
CA ALA A 108 12.06 15.64 -3.97
C ALA A 108 12.82 16.04 -5.25
N SER A 109 12.56 15.34 -6.34
CA SER A 109 13.19 15.57 -7.65
C SER A 109 12.88 16.97 -8.19
N TYR A 110 11.65 17.44 -8.02
CA TYR A 110 11.26 18.81 -8.39
C TYR A 110 12.11 19.86 -7.65
N HIS A 111 12.25 19.72 -6.33
CA HIS A 111 13.03 20.66 -5.52
C HIS A 111 14.53 20.58 -5.83
N ILE A 112 15.08 19.37 -6.01
CA ILE A 112 16.48 19.19 -6.41
C ILE A 112 16.74 19.82 -7.77
N ALA A 113 15.92 19.51 -8.78
CA ALA A 113 16.04 20.10 -10.12
C ALA A 113 15.96 21.63 -10.07
N ARG A 114 15.09 22.18 -9.21
CA ARG A 114 14.96 23.62 -9.05
C ARG A 114 16.16 24.26 -8.38
N SER A 115 16.74 23.61 -7.36
CA SER A 115 17.98 24.06 -6.73
C SER A 115 19.14 24.10 -7.74
N LEU A 116 19.25 23.08 -8.60
CA LEU A 116 20.28 22.97 -9.63
C LEU A 116 20.08 24.04 -10.72
N HIS A 117 18.84 24.28 -11.11
CA HIS A 117 18.49 25.35 -12.05
C HIS A 117 18.95 26.72 -11.55
N TYR A 118 18.72 27.05 -10.27
CA TYR A 118 19.22 28.29 -9.68
C TYR A 118 20.75 28.34 -9.55
N ARG A 119 21.44 27.20 -9.45
CA ARG A 119 22.91 27.16 -9.37
C ARG A 119 23.58 27.32 -10.74
N ASN A 120 22.95 26.79 -11.78
CA ASN A 120 23.54 26.64 -13.11
C ASN A 120 23.06 27.71 -14.11
N HIS A 121 22.27 28.69 -13.68
CA HIS A 121 21.77 29.71 -14.60
C HIS A 121 22.88 30.69 -15.02
N ASN A 122 22.80 31.18 -16.25
CA ASN A 122 23.64 32.29 -16.70
C ASN A 122 23.23 33.56 -15.95
N LYS A 123 24.17 34.16 -15.22
CA LYS A 123 23.94 35.40 -14.46
C LYS A 123 24.00 36.59 -15.41
N PHE A 124 23.01 37.47 -15.37
CA PHE A 124 23.20 38.85 -15.83
C PHE A 124 23.87 39.64 -14.70
N ASN A 125 24.56 40.74 -15.02
CA ASN A 125 25.13 41.64 -13.99
C ASN A 125 24.08 42.17 -13.00
N THR A 126 22.79 42.12 -13.35
CA THR A 126 21.68 42.61 -12.52
C THR A 126 20.93 41.50 -11.79
N GLY A 127 21.02 40.22 -12.20
CA GLY A 127 20.26 39.11 -11.61
C GLY A 127 19.78 38.04 -12.60
N PHE A 128 18.67 37.36 -12.28
CA PHE A 128 18.11 36.21 -13.01
C PHE A 128 16.59 36.36 -13.18
N TYR A 129 16.07 36.26 -14.41
CA TYR A 129 14.61 36.25 -14.65
C TYR A 129 14.06 34.84 -14.51
N ASP A 130 13.03 34.69 -13.69
CA ASP A 130 12.39 33.41 -13.43
C ASP A 130 10.92 33.44 -13.88
N GLU A 131 10.65 32.81 -15.01
CA GLU A 131 9.30 32.70 -15.60
C GLU A 131 8.29 32.10 -14.63
N ARG A 132 8.69 31.13 -13.80
CA ARG A 132 7.79 30.49 -12.82
C ARG A 132 7.51 31.37 -11.61
N ALA A 133 8.43 32.25 -11.24
CA ALA A 133 8.21 33.23 -10.18
C ALA A 133 7.54 34.51 -10.71
N GLY A 134 7.41 34.66 -12.04
CA GLY A 134 6.81 35.82 -12.69
C GLY A 134 7.61 37.10 -12.48
N GLY A 135 8.92 37.02 -12.28
CA GLY A 135 9.71 38.19 -11.92
C GLY A 135 11.22 38.00 -11.98
N PHE A 136 11.91 39.15 -11.92
CA PHE A 136 13.36 39.21 -11.88
C PHE A 136 13.87 39.06 -10.44
N LEU A 137 14.91 38.26 -10.26
CA LEU A 137 15.48 37.90 -8.96
C LEU A 137 16.89 38.45 -8.84
N THR A 138 17.19 39.01 -7.67
CA THR A 138 18.56 39.41 -7.33
C THR A 138 19.43 38.19 -7.00
N ASP A 139 20.76 38.34 -7.04
CA ASP A 139 21.69 37.22 -6.76
C ASP A 139 21.48 36.64 -5.35
N ASP A 140 21.19 37.48 -4.35
CA ASP A 140 20.86 37.03 -3.00
C ASP A 140 19.56 36.23 -2.95
N GLN A 141 18.54 36.65 -3.69
CA GLN A 141 17.26 35.93 -3.78
C GLN A 141 17.43 34.58 -4.48
N VAL A 142 18.21 34.53 -5.55
CA VAL A 142 18.57 33.28 -6.22
C VAL A 142 19.26 32.33 -5.24
N LYS A 143 20.29 32.82 -4.54
CA LYS A 143 21.07 32.00 -3.61
C LYS A 143 20.19 31.46 -2.48
N ALA A 144 19.37 32.31 -1.88
CA ALA A 144 18.43 31.90 -0.83
C ALA A 144 17.44 30.84 -1.33
N ARG A 145 16.87 31.01 -2.53
CA ARG A 145 15.95 30.02 -3.12
C ARG A 145 16.63 28.72 -3.50
N SER A 146 17.85 28.78 -4.02
CA SER A 146 18.64 27.58 -4.32
C SER A 146 18.84 26.73 -3.07
N VAL A 147 19.23 27.36 -1.96
CA VAL A 147 19.43 26.69 -0.66
C VAL A 147 18.10 26.14 -0.13
N ASP A 148 17.02 26.92 -0.17
CA ASP A 148 15.69 26.47 0.30
C ASP A 148 15.20 25.23 -0.47
N HIS A 149 15.30 25.26 -1.81
CA HIS A 149 14.96 24.11 -2.63
C HIS A 149 15.90 22.91 -2.40
N ALA A 150 17.20 23.13 -2.17
CA ALA A 150 18.12 22.03 -1.86
C ALA A 150 17.76 21.36 -0.53
N ILE A 151 17.46 22.15 0.51
CA ILE A 151 17.06 21.64 1.83
C ILE A 151 15.76 20.85 1.70
N GLN A 152 14.73 21.43 1.06
CA GLN A 152 13.45 20.75 0.87
C GLN A 152 13.62 19.45 0.07
N GLY A 153 14.34 19.49 -1.04
CA GLY A 153 14.63 18.29 -1.84
C GLY A 153 15.29 17.20 -1.01
N SER A 154 16.32 17.55 -0.23
CA SER A 154 17.02 16.60 0.64
C SER A 154 16.12 16.00 1.73
N LEU A 155 15.26 16.82 2.35
CA LEU A 155 14.30 16.36 3.35
C LEU A 155 13.34 15.33 2.76
N PHE A 156 12.79 15.59 1.56
CA PHE A 156 11.88 14.64 0.91
C PHE A 156 12.59 13.36 0.43
N VAL A 157 13.87 13.41 0.06
CA VAL A 157 14.64 12.17 -0.19
C VAL A 157 14.73 11.33 1.08
N VAL A 158 15.05 11.94 2.23
CA VAL A 158 15.12 11.23 3.52
C VAL A 158 13.76 10.63 3.89
N VAL A 159 12.68 11.40 3.72
CA VAL A 159 11.31 10.90 3.93
C VAL A 159 10.99 9.74 2.98
N GLY A 160 11.36 9.84 1.70
CA GLY A 160 11.14 8.78 0.71
C GLY A 160 11.84 7.48 1.08
N ILE A 161 13.09 7.56 1.54
CA ILE A 161 13.84 6.41 2.06
C ILE A 161 13.12 5.83 3.30
N GLY A 162 12.66 6.67 4.22
CA GLY A 162 11.90 6.23 5.40
C GLY A 162 10.61 5.49 5.04
N VAL A 163 9.85 6.02 4.09
CA VAL A 163 8.63 5.37 3.56
C VAL A 163 8.97 4.04 2.88
N HIS A 164 10.06 3.98 2.12
CA HIS A 164 10.48 2.75 1.46
C HIS A 164 10.86 1.64 2.47
N VAL A 165 11.62 2.00 3.51
CA VAL A 165 11.96 1.07 4.61
C VAL A 165 10.70 0.60 5.33
N TRP A 166 9.75 1.50 5.60
CA TRP A 166 8.44 1.14 6.15
C TRP A 166 7.74 0.11 5.26
N ASN A 167 7.63 0.36 3.95
CA ASN A 167 7.00 -0.55 3.00
C ASN A 167 7.59 -1.97 3.05
N ILE A 168 8.91 -2.08 3.19
CA ILE A 168 9.61 -3.37 3.33
C ILE A 168 9.20 -4.10 4.61
N MET A 169 9.17 -3.40 5.74
CA MET A 169 8.81 -3.98 7.04
C MET A 169 7.32 -4.33 7.14
N ASP A 170 6.45 -3.51 6.57
CA ASP A 170 5.01 -3.78 6.60
C ASP A 170 4.65 -4.97 5.70
N ALA A 171 5.39 -5.20 4.60
CA ALA A 171 5.13 -6.33 3.71
C ALA A 171 5.33 -7.70 4.38
N SER A 172 6.33 -7.83 5.25
CA SER A 172 6.51 -9.08 6.02
C SER A 172 5.33 -9.33 6.96
N LYS A 173 4.86 -8.27 7.63
CA LYS A 173 3.70 -8.35 8.53
C LYS A 173 2.41 -8.68 7.77
N THR A 174 2.21 -8.12 6.58
CA THR A 174 1.04 -8.42 5.76
C THR A 174 1.04 -9.88 5.28
N ALA A 175 2.21 -10.42 4.91
CA ALA A 175 2.33 -11.84 4.57
C ALA A 175 2.07 -12.75 5.78
N GLU A 176 2.56 -12.38 6.96
CA GLU A 176 2.26 -13.09 8.20
C GLU A 176 0.75 -13.04 8.54
N ALA A 177 0.12 -11.87 8.43
CA ALA A 177 -1.31 -11.71 8.64
C ALA A 177 -2.15 -12.52 7.64
N TYR A 178 -1.71 -12.65 6.40
CA TYR A 178 -2.32 -13.57 5.42
C TYR A 178 -2.23 -15.01 5.92
N ASN A 179 -1.05 -15.45 6.37
CA ASN A 179 -0.84 -16.79 6.90
C ASN A 179 -1.61 -17.05 8.21
N ASN A 180 -1.91 -16.03 9.02
CA ASN A 180 -2.74 -16.20 10.21
C ASN A 180 -4.23 -16.32 9.84
N ARG A 181 -4.71 -15.50 8.89
CA ARG A 181 -6.09 -15.56 8.37
C ARG A 181 -6.42 -16.89 7.69
N ARG A 182 -5.46 -17.52 7.01
CA ARG A 182 -5.71 -18.84 6.42
C ARG A 182 -5.96 -19.92 7.49
N ILE A 183 -5.31 -19.81 8.66
CA ILE A 183 -5.44 -20.80 9.74
C ILE A 183 -6.82 -20.71 10.37
N SER A 184 -7.34 -19.50 10.60
CA SER A 184 -8.69 -19.32 11.15
C SER A 184 -9.77 -19.87 10.22
N VAL A 185 -9.66 -19.62 8.90
CA VAL A 185 -10.58 -20.21 7.90
C VAL A 185 -10.51 -21.74 7.94
N GLN A 186 -9.32 -22.31 8.11
CA GLN A 186 -9.14 -23.76 8.19
C GLN A 186 -9.72 -24.36 9.48
N MET A 187 -9.62 -23.66 10.61
CA MET A 187 -10.23 -24.08 11.87
C MET A 187 -11.76 -23.99 11.84
N GLN A 188 -12.32 -22.92 11.27
CA GLN A 188 -13.76 -22.78 11.07
C GLN A 188 -14.32 -23.90 10.18
N GLN A 189 -13.63 -24.20 9.07
CA GLN A 189 -14.02 -25.30 8.18
C GLN A 189 -13.99 -26.64 8.91
N THR A 190 -12.92 -26.93 9.67
CA THR A 190 -12.76 -28.19 10.43
C THR A 190 -13.86 -28.39 11.49
N ASN A 191 -14.28 -27.33 12.18
CA ASN A 191 -15.31 -27.41 13.23
C ASN A 191 -16.76 -27.42 12.68
N SER A 192 -17.02 -27.02 11.44
CA SER A 192 -18.35 -27.13 10.84
C SER A 192 -18.79 -28.59 10.59
N GLY A 193 -17.87 -29.56 10.65
CA GLY A 193 -18.19 -31.00 10.67
C GLY A 193 -18.41 -31.58 12.08
N SER A 194 -18.07 -30.86 13.13
CA SER A 194 -18.19 -31.32 14.52
C SER A 194 -18.55 -30.14 15.43
N ARG A 195 -19.85 -29.86 15.54
CA ARG A 195 -20.52 -29.01 16.55
C ARG A 195 -19.71 -27.79 17.02
N ALA A 196 -20.14 -26.63 16.54
CA ALA A 196 -19.82 -25.32 17.07
C ALA A 196 -19.68 -25.31 18.62
N LEU A 197 -18.45 -25.15 19.12
CA LEU A 197 -18.22 -24.61 20.46
C LEU A 197 -17.82 -23.16 20.29
N VAL A 198 -18.85 -22.31 20.39
CA VAL A 198 -18.74 -20.89 20.63
C VAL A 198 -18.07 -20.71 22.00
N PHE A 199 -16.85 -20.19 22.02
CA PHE A 199 -16.34 -19.54 23.22
C PHE A 199 -16.38 -18.03 23.01
N ASN A 200 -17.54 -17.46 23.36
CA ASN A 200 -17.58 -16.10 23.87
C ASN A 200 -16.86 -16.14 25.22
N LEU A 201 -15.71 -15.48 25.33
CA LEU A 201 -15.20 -15.05 26.62
C LEU A 201 -15.03 -13.54 26.59
N ILE A 202 -16.11 -12.90 27.03
CA ILE A 202 -16.09 -11.60 27.69
C ILE A 202 -15.40 -11.83 29.04
N PHE A 203 -14.28 -11.16 29.29
CA PHE A 203 -13.88 -10.62 30.59
C PHE A 203 -12.87 -9.49 30.36
#